data_AF-A0A955VSU5-F1
#
_entry.id   AF-A0A955VSU5-F1
#
_cell.length_a   1.000
_cell.length_b   1.000
_cell.length_c   1.000
_cell.angle_alpha   90.00
_cell.angle_beta   90.00
_cell.angle_gamma   90.00
#
_symmetry.space_group_name_H-M   'P 1'
#
loop_
_entity.id
_entity.type
_entity.pdbx_description
1 polymer ?
#
loop_
_entity_poly.entity_id
_entity_poly.type
_entity_poly.pdbx_seq_one_letter_code
_entity_poly.pdbx_strand_id
1 'polypeptide(L)'
;MSDDTPLDPLRRAHEEDFFHKRNQELIEKLRKKLAAEETAEGLKAATHLDDDELLQHLARLGITQKTLPVLHLVPLLQVAWADGEIQAEERILLEQAADEANVEGEARAAFDDMLKNKPTQEFFDASLDFIRAMLAAMPADRASAAKADLESLAWRVADAAGGLFGLFGRVEGAEKGALQDISARLSARSGKVLDRL
;
A
#
# COMPACT_ATOMS: atom_id res chain seq x y z
N MET A 1 6.18 -65.12 -6.42
CA MET A 1 5.05 -64.24 -6.82
C MET A 1 4.61 -63.49 -5.58
N SER A 2 4.57 -62.17 -5.70
CA SER A 2 4.02 -61.15 -4.79
C SER A 2 4.70 -60.96 -3.44
N ASP A 3 5.50 -59.89 -3.38
CA ASP A 3 6.12 -59.31 -2.19
C ASP A 3 5.27 -58.08 -1.80
N ASP A 4 4.18 -58.30 -1.07
CA ASP A 4 3.24 -57.24 -0.68
C ASP A 4 3.73 -56.63 0.65
N THR A 5 4.47 -55.52 0.55
CA THR A 5 5.07 -54.87 1.72
C THR A 5 3.96 -54.18 2.54
N PRO A 6 3.78 -54.48 3.84
CA PRO A 6 2.64 -54.01 4.64
C PRO A 6 2.47 -52.48 4.77
N LEU A 7 3.46 -51.70 4.33
CA LEU A 7 3.48 -50.23 4.41
C LEU A 7 3.05 -49.54 3.10
N ASP A 8 2.88 -50.29 2.02
CA ASP A 8 2.53 -49.75 0.69
C ASP A 8 1.19 -48.99 0.64
N PRO A 9 0.10 -49.48 1.26
CA PRO A 9 -1.19 -48.77 1.26
C PRO A 9 -1.12 -47.43 2.02
N LEU A 10 -0.40 -47.39 3.14
CA LEU A 10 -0.18 -46.18 3.95
C LEU A 10 0.69 -45.17 3.19
N ARG A 11 1.72 -45.64 2.49
CA ARG A 11 2.59 -44.78 1.67
C ARG A 11 1.81 -44.14 0.51
N ARG A 12 0.97 -44.93 -0.19
CA ARG A 12 0.14 -44.42 -1.30
C ARG A 12 -0.89 -43.40 -0.82
N ALA A 13 -1.58 -43.66 0.31
CA ALA A 13 -2.52 -42.71 0.88
C ALA A 13 -1.83 -41.38 1.27
N HIS A 14 -0.65 -41.43 1.89
CA HIS A 14 0.12 -40.23 2.23
C HIS A 14 0.64 -39.49 0.98
N GLU A 15 1.07 -40.21 -0.05
CA GLU A 15 1.48 -39.64 -1.33
C GLU A 15 0.30 -38.94 -2.01
N GLU A 16 -0.86 -39.60 -2.09
CA GLU A 16 -2.10 -39.05 -2.65
C GLU A 16 -2.53 -37.79 -1.89
N ASP A 17 -2.60 -37.83 -0.56
CA ASP A 17 -2.94 -36.66 0.27
C ASP A 17 -1.96 -35.50 0.06
N PHE A 18 -0.66 -35.80 -0.05
CA PHE A 18 0.36 -34.80 -0.35
C PHE A 18 0.17 -34.19 -1.74
N PHE A 19 -0.07 -35.01 -2.77
CA PHE A 19 -0.33 -34.55 -4.13
C PHE A 19 -1.63 -33.73 -4.22
N HIS A 20 -2.69 -34.15 -3.53
CA HIS A 20 -3.95 -33.42 -3.46
C HIS A 20 -3.76 -32.04 -2.83
N LYS A 21 -3.07 -31.97 -1.69
CA LYS A 21 -2.78 -30.70 -1.02
C LYS A 21 -1.94 -29.78 -1.89
N ARG A 22 -0.88 -30.29 -2.53
CA ARG A 22 -0.04 -29.50 -3.45
C ARG A 22 -0.81 -29.01 -4.66
N ASN A 23 -1.68 -29.85 -5.23
CA ASN A 23 -2.49 -29.47 -6.38
C ASN A 23 -3.50 -28.38 -6.00
N GLN A 24 -4.13 -28.47 -4.83
CA GLN A 24 -5.01 -27.41 -4.30
C GLN A 24 -4.25 -26.10 -4.10
N GLU A 25 -3.07 -26.14 -3.47
CA GLU A 25 -2.20 -24.96 -3.29
C GLU A 25 -1.83 -24.31 -4.65
N LEU A 26 -1.53 -25.12 -5.67
CA LEU A 26 -1.23 -24.64 -7.02
C LEU A 26 -2.44 -23.97 -7.67
N ILE A 27 -3.62 -24.59 -7.59
CA ILE A 27 -4.87 -24.04 -8.12
C ILE A 27 -5.21 -22.71 -7.45
N GLU A 28 -5.08 -22.63 -6.12
CA GLU A 28 -5.33 -21.38 -5.38
C GLU A 28 -4.34 -20.28 -5.77
N LYS A 29 -3.05 -20.61 -5.92
CA LYS A 29 -2.04 -19.65 -6.40
C LYS A 29 -2.38 -19.14 -7.80
N LEU A 30 -2.78 -20.01 -8.71
CA LEU A 30 -3.19 -19.63 -10.07
C LEU A 30 -4.42 -18.71 -10.05
N ARG A 31 -5.44 -19.02 -9.24
CA ARG A 31 -6.63 -18.17 -9.08
C ARG A 31 -6.29 -16.78 -8.56
N LYS A 32 -5.46 -16.70 -7.52
CA LYS A 32 -5.00 -15.40 -6.97
C LYS A 32 -4.22 -14.60 -8.01
N LYS A 33 -3.38 -15.27 -8.79
CA LYS A 33 -2.61 -14.61 -9.86
C LYS A 33 -3.52 -14.02 -10.94
N LEU A 34 -4.47 -14.80 -11.46
CA LEU A 34 -5.41 -14.34 -12.48
C LEU A 34 -6.29 -13.18 -11.99
N ALA A 35 -6.77 -13.25 -10.74
CA ALA A 35 -7.56 -12.16 -10.16
C ALA A 35 -6.75 -10.86 -10.00
N ALA A 36 -5.47 -10.98 -9.64
CA ALA A 36 -4.57 -9.83 -9.55
C ALA A 36 -4.27 -9.24 -10.93
N GLU A 37 -4.09 -10.07 -11.97
CA GLU A 37 -3.92 -9.63 -13.36
C GLU A 37 -5.16 -8.86 -13.86
N GLU A 38 -6.36 -9.40 -13.64
CA GLU A 38 -7.62 -8.73 -13.99
C GLU A 38 -7.78 -7.39 -13.25
N THR A 39 -7.43 -7.36 -11.97
CA THR A 39 -7.47 -6.13 -11.16
C THR A 39 -6.47 -5.10 -11.68
N ALA A 40 -5.25 -5.52 -12.04
CA ALA A 40 -4.21 -4.66 -12.58
C ALA A 40 -4.62 -4.02 -13.91
N GLU A 41 -5.26 -4.78 -14.81
CA GLU A 41 -5.85 -4.24 -16.05
C GLU A 41 -6.90 -3.17 -15.75
N GLY A 42 -7.75 -3.42 -14.75
CA GLY A 42 -8.71 -2.42 -14.26
C GLY A 42 -8.05 -1.14 -13.75
N LEU A 43 -6.97 -1.27 -12.98
CA LEU A 43 -6.20 -0.12 -12.50
C LEU A 43 -5.51 0.64 -13.64
N LYS A 44 -5.00 -0.08 -14.65
CA LYS A 44 -4.40 0.51 -15.86
C LYS A 44 -5.43 1.36 -16.61
N ALA A 45 -6.64 0.83 -16.79
CA ALA A 45 -7.73 1.55 -17.45
C ALA A 45 -8.14 2.82 -16.67
N ALA A 46 -8.17 2.77 -15.34
CA ALA A 46 -8.57 3.90 -14.50
C ALA A 46 -7.50 5.01 -14.39
N THR A 47 -6.21 4.64 -14.47
CA THR A 47 -5.09 5.56 -14.21
C THR A 47 -4.34 6.01 -15.46
N HIS A 48 -4.46 5.25 -16.55
CA HIS A 48 -3.65 5.39 -17.76
C HIS A 48 -2.13 5.30 -17.53
N LEU A 49 -1.70 4.71 -16.41
CA LEU A 49 -0.29 4.45 -16.14
C LEU A 49 0.22 3.26 -16.96
N ASP A 50 1.37 3.43 -17.60
CA ASP A 50 2.05 2.35 -18.34
C ASP A 50 3.17 1.74 -17.48
N ASP A 51 2.79 1.25 -16.29
CA ASP A 51 3.67 0.54 -15.35
C ASP A 51 2.96 -0.73 -14.85
N ASP A 52 2.96 -1.76 -15.69
CA ASP A 52 2.24 -3.02 -15.43
C ASP A 52 2.74 -3.72 -14.15
N GLU A 53 4.03 -3.58 -13.82
CA GLU A 53 4.61 -4.19 -12.64
C GLU A 53 4.08 -3.54 -11.36
N LEU A 54 4.05 -2.22 -11.31
CA LEU A 54 3.48 -1.45 -10.20
C LEU A 54 1.99 -1.73 -10.04
N LEU A 55 1.22 -1.74 -11.13
CA LEU A 55 -0.23 -1.99 -11.08
C LEU A 55 -0.54 -3.42 -10.63
N GLN A 56 0.23 -4.41 -11.07
CA GLN A 56 0.12 -5.78 -10.56
C GLN A 56 0.51 -5.88 -9.08
N HIS A 57 1.50 -5.10 -8.64
CA HIS A 57 1.89 -5.07 -7.23
C HIS A 57 0.78 -4.49 -6.36
N LEU A 58 0.19 -3.35 -6.75
CA LEU A 58 -0.97 -2.77 -6.08
C LEU A 58 -2.16 -3.73 -6.02
N ALA A 59 -2.44 -4.44 -7.12
CA ALA A 59 -3.49 -5.46 -7.16
C ALA A 59 -3.23 -6.61 -6.16
N ARG A 60 -1.97 -7.07 -6.03
CA ARG A 60 -1.60 -8.10 -5.02
C ARG A 60 -1.76 -7.60 -3.59
N LEU A 61 -1.60 -6.30 -3.36
CA LEU A 61 -1.85 -5.65 -2.07
C LEU A 61 -3.34 -5.40 -1.79
N GLY A 62 -4.24 -5.83 -2.69
CA GLY A 62 -5.68 -5.69 -2.54
C GLY A 62 -6.23 -4.33 -2.97
N ILE A 63 -5.42 -3.51 -3.64
CA ILE A 63 -5.92 -2.27 -4.26
C ILE A 63 -6.73 -2.63 -5.50
N THR A 64 -7.92 -2.04 -5.56
CA THR A 64 -8.85 -2.15 -6.69
C THR A 64 -9.16 -0.76 -7.21
N GLN A 65 -9.83 -0.66 -8.36
CA GLN A 65 -10.30 0.63 -8.89
C GLN A 65 -11.15 1.40 -7.88
N LYS A 66 -11.89 0.70 -7.02
CA LYS A 66 -12.79 1.30 -6.04
C LYS A 66 -12.09 1.77 -4.76
N THR A 67 -10.95 1.18 -4.42
CA THR A 67 -10.16 1.58 -3.26
C THR A 67 -9.01 2.52 -3.64
N LEU A 68 -8.65 2.59 -4.92
CA LEU A 68 -7.58 3.42 -5.46
C LEU A 68 -7.57 4.89 -4.96
N PRO A 69 -8.71 5.60 -4.82
CA PRO A 69 -8.70 6.99 -4.34
C PRO A 69 -8.04 7.18 -2.97
N VAL A 70 -8.03 6.14 -2.12
CA VAL A 70 -7.40 6.20 -0.80
C VAL A 70 -5.88 6.36 -0.87
N LEU A 71 -5.24 5.91 -1.95
CA LEU A 71 -3.78 5.87 -2.06
C LEU A 71 -3.13 7.24 -1.88
N HIS A 72 -3.80 8.32 -2.28
CA HIS A 72 -3.29 9.69 -2.12
C HIS A 72 -3.21 10.14 -0.65
N LEU A 73 -3.96 9.51 0.26
CA LEU A 73 -3.93 9.80 1.70
C LEU A 73 -2.93 8.92 2.46
N VAL A 74 -2.45 7.84 1.85
CA VAL A 74 -1.57 6.88 2.51
C VAL A 74 -0.26 7.51 3.05
N PRO A 75 0.38 8.49 2.38
CA PRO A 75 1.52 9.18 2.98
C PRO A 75 1.17 9.94 4.26
N LEU A 76 -0.05 10.47 4.39
CA LEU A 76 -0.52 11.14 5.61
C LEU A 76 -0.68 10.12 6.74
N LEU A 77 -1.28 8.96 6.42
CA LEU A 77 -1.38 7.82 7.34
C LEU A 77 0.00 7.31 7.77
N GLN A 78 0.98 7.30 6.87
CA GLN A 78 2.36 6.89 7.20
C GLN A 78 2.99 7.80 8.25
N VAL A 79 2.76 9.12 8.15
CA VAL A 79 3.24 10.11 9.12
C VAL A 79 2.53 9.92 10.46
N ALA A 80 1.21 9.82 10.48
CA ALA A 80 0.44 9.64 11.71
C ALA A 80 0.72 8.29 12.41
N TRP A 81 1.14 7.26 11.67
CA TRP A 81 1.56 5.98 12.24
C TRP A 81 3.05 5.91 12.59
N ALA A 82 3.82 6.99 12.41
CA ALA A 82 5.28 6.96 12.51
C ALA A 82 5.77 6.59 13.92
N ASP A 83 5.09 7.07 14.95
CA ASP A 83 5.38 6.78 16.36
C ASP A 83 4.72 5.48 16.87
N GLY A 84 3.78 4.93 16.10
CA GLY A 84 3.07 3.69 16.38
C GLY A 84 1.61 3.85 16.79
N GLU A 85 1.08 5.07 16.93
CA GLU A 85 -0.32 5.32 17.27
C GLU A 85 -0.82 6.66 16.69
N ILE A 86 -1.96 6.64 16.01
CA ILE A 86 -2.60 7.87 15.53
C ILE A 86 -3.28 8.61 16.68
N GLN A 87 -2.84 9.84 16.94
CA GLN A 87 -3.42 10.71 17.97
C GLN A 87 -4.79 11.26 17.56
N ALA A 88 -5.58 11.72 18.53
CA ALA A 88 -6.94 12.20 18.29
C ALA A 88 -6.98 13.41 17.35
N GLU A 89 -6.03 14.34 17.51
CA GLU A 89 -5.90 15.55 16.70
C GLU A 89 -5.47 15.23 15.26
N GLU A 90 -4.55 14.29 15.08
CA GLU A 90 -4.11 13.81 13.76
C GLU A 90 -5.25 13.11 13.03
N ARG A 91 -6.01 12.27 13.75
CA ARG A 91 -7.20 11.60 13.21
C ARG A 91 -8.19 12.61 12.66
N ILE A 92 -8.46 13.71 13.35
CA ILE A 92 -9.38 14.75 12.85
C ILE A 92 -8.89 15.32 11.51
N LEU A 93 -7.59 15.59 11.37
CA LEU A 93 -7.05 16.10 10.10
C LEU A 93 -7.08 15.06 8.99
N LEU A 94 -6.82 13.79 9.30
CA LEU A 94 -6.90 12.69 8.34
C LEU A 94 -8.33 12.52 7.81
N GLU A 95 -9.33 12.58 8.70
CA GLU A 95 -10.75 12.50 8.34
C GLU A 95 -11.15 13.70 7.47
N GLN A 96 -10.72 14.91 7.82
CA GLN A 96 -10.93 16.11 6.99
C GLN A 96 -10.30 15.98 5.60
N ALA A 97 -9.07 15.45 5.52
CA ALA A 97 -8.41 15.23 4.23
C ALA A 97 -9.14 14.20 3.37
N ALA A 98 -9.71 13.15 3.98
CA ALA A 98 -10.55 12.17 3.29
C ALA A 98 -11.86 12.76 2.76
N ASP A 99 -12.50 13.63 3.55
CA ASP A 99 -13.71 14.33 3.14
C ASP A 99 -13.41 15.32 1.99
N GLU A 100 -12.35 16.11 2.09
CA GLU A 100 -11.91 17.04 1.04
C GLU A 100 -11.53 16.32 -0.27
N ALA A 101 -10.95 15.13 -0.16
CA ALA A 101 -10.61 14.27 -1.29
C ALA A 101 -11.81 13.47 -1.86
N ASN A 102 -13.01 13.62 -1.29
CA ASN A 102 -14.22 12.86 -1.65
C ASN A 102 -13.99 11.34 -1.62
N VAL A 103 -13.28 10.85 -0.60
CA VAL A 103 -13.08 9.42 -0.38
C VAL A 103 -14.35 8.83 0.19
N GLU A 104 -15.06 8.05 -0.64
CA GLU A 104 -16.37 7.46 -0.33
C GLU A 104 -16.40 5.94 -0.58
N GLY A 105 -17.48 5.28 -0.14
CA GLY A 105 -17.76 3.88 -0.45
C GLY A 105 -16.65 2.92 0.03
N GLU A 106 -16.18 2.06 -0.89
CA GLU A 106 -15.12 1.08 -0.58
C GLU A 106 -13.77 1.75 -0.26
N ALA A 107 -13.46 2.90 -0.87
CA ALA A 107 -12.25 3.66 -0.53
C ALA A 107 -12.33 4.21 0.90
N ARG A 108 -13.51 4.69 1.34
CA ARG A 108 -13.70 5.14 2.72
C ARG A 108 -13.59 3.98 3.71
N ALA A 109 -14.20 2.84 3.40
CA ALA A 109 -14.07 1.65 4.24
C ALA A 109 -12.60 1.20 4.39
N ALA A 110 -11.82 1.26 3.31
CA ALA A 110 -10.39 0.97 3.34
C ALA A 110 -9.62 1.99 4.19
N PHE A 111 -9.91 3.28 4.04
CA PHE A 111 -9.32 4.34 4.87
C PHE A 111 -9.61 4.13 6.36
N ASP A 112 -10.87 3.89 6.72
CA ASP A 112 -11.31 3.67 8.10
C ASP A 112 -10.64 2.44 8.74
N ASP A 113 -10.35 1.42 7.94
CA ASP A 113 -9.57 0.25 8.38
C ASP A 113 -8.10 0.63 8.63
N MET A 114 -7.47 1.40 7.74
CA MET A 114 -6.08 1.86 7.92
C MET A 114 -5.89 2.80 9.11
N LEU A 115 -6.95 3.53 9.50
CA LEU A 115 -6.96 4.33 10.72
C LEU A 115 -7.00 3.49 12.00
N LYS A 116 -7.40 2.21 11.93
CA LYS A 116 -7.46 1.28 13.06
C LYS A 116 -6.29 0.31 13.06
N ASN A 117 -5.87 -0.09 11.86
CA ASN A 117 -4.87 -1.11 11.61
C ASN A 117 -3.76 -0.50 10.74
N LYS A 118 -2.56 -0.37 11.30
CA LYS A 118 -1.41 0.17 10.58
C LYS A 118 -1.12 -0.65 9.31
N PRO A 119 -1.10 -0.01 8.11
CA PRO A 119 -0.66 -0.67 6.89
C PRO A 119 0.77 -1.22 6.99
N THR A 120 1.08 -2.22 6.16
CA THR A 120 2.44 -2.75 6.07
C THR A 120 3.38 -1.73 5.44
N GLN A 121 4.69 -1.85 5.70
CA GLN A 121 5.68 -0.99 5.04
C GLN A 121 5.63 -1.12 3.51
N GLU A 122 5.42 -2.34 3.00
CA GLU A 122 5.23 -2.62 1.57
C GLU A 122 4.04 -1.83 0.99
N PHE A 123 2.95 -1.71 1.75
CA PHE A 123 1.80 -0.92 1.33
C PHE A 123 2.11 0.58 1.26
N PHE A 124 2.84 1.12 2.25
CA PHE A 124 3.29 2.52 2.22
C PHE A 124 4.22 2.78 1.02
N ASP A 125 5.19 1.88 0.80
CA ASP A 125 6.15 1.98 -0.30
C ASP A 125 5.44 1.96 -1.67
N ALA A 126 4.54 0.98 -1.90
CA ALA A 126 3.79 0.86 -3.13
C ALA A 126 2.88 2.06 -3.42
N SER A 127 2.27 2.63 -2.36
CA SER A 127 1.44 3.83 -2.47
C SER A 127 2.25 5.06 -2.87
N LEU A 128 3.47 5.21 -2.33
CA LEU A 128 4.38 6.27 -2.72
C LEU A 128 4.86 6.11 -4.17
N ASP A 129 5.18 4.90 -4.60
CA ASP A 129 5.57 4.65 -5.99
C ASP A 129 4.42 4.93 -6.97
N PHE A 130 3.18 4.60 -6.60
CA PHE A 130 1.99 5.02 -7.33
C PHE A 130 1.87 6.54 -7.44
N ILE A 131 2.01 7.27 -6.34
CA ILE A 131 1.94 8.75 -6.36
C ILE A 131 3.06 9.32 -7.24
N ARG A 132 4.27 8.76 -7.18
CA ARG A 132 5.40 9.19 -8.03
C ARG A 132 5.12 8.96 -9.51
N ALA A 133 4.56 7.81 -9.87
CA ALA A 133 4.16 7.50 -11.24
C ALA A 133 3.10 8.50 -11.74
N MET A 134 2.09 8.80 -10.91
CA MET A 134 1.07 9.80 -11.21
C MET A 134 1.66 11.20 -11.39
N LEU A 135 2.55 11.64 -10.51
CA LEU A 135 3.23 12.94 -10.63
C LEU A 135 4.08 13.02 -11.90
N ALA A 136 4.76 11.94 -12.26
CA ALA A 136 5.58 11.88 -13.48
C ALA A 136 4.75 11.91 -14.78
N ALA A 137 3.49 11.45 -14.72
CA ALA A 137 2.55 11.48 -15.85
C ALA A 137 1.86 12.84 -16.05
N MET A 138 2.05 13.79 -15.14
CA MET A 138 1.43 15.12 -15.16
C MET A 138 2.37 16.20 -15.72
N PRO A 139 1.83 17.34 -16.19
CA PRO A 139 2.62 18.55 -16.45
C PRO A 139 3.43 18.99 -15.21
N ALA A 140 4.66 19.46 -15.41
CA ALA A 140 5.62 19.71 -14.33
C ALA A 140 5.15 20.73 -13.29
N ASP A 141 4.41 21.76 -13.71
CA ASP A 141 3.79 22.76 -12.84
C ASP A 141 2.71 22.14 -11.95
N ARG A 142 1.83 21.31 -12.53
CA ARG A 142 0.78 20.59 -11.80
C ARG A 142 1.37 19.55 -10.86
N ALA A 143 2.39 18.82 -11.29
CA ALA A 143 3.10 17.86 -10.46
C ALA A 143 3.78 18.54 -9.26
N SER A 144 4.42 19.69 -9.48
CA SER A 144 5.05 20.46 -8.41
C SER A 144 4.01 20.98 -7.40
N ALA A 145 2.86 21.45 -7.87
CA ALA A 145 1.78 21.91 -6.98
C ALA A 145 1.21 20.74 -6.16
N ALA A 146 0.84 19.63 -6.80
CA ALA A 146 0.30 18.45 -6.13
C ALA A 146 1.28 17.87 -5.09
N LYS A 147 2.58 17.87 -5.40
CA LYS A 147 3.61 17.46 -4.45
C LYS A 147 3.66 18.41 -3.25
N ALA A 148 3.68 19.72 -3.47
CA ALA A 148 3.73 20.72 -2.40
C ALA A 148 2.49 20.64 -1.50
N ASP A 149 1.31 20.41 -2.08
CA ASP A 149 0.06 20.22 -1.34
C ASP A 149 0.12 18.97 -0.45
N LEU A 150 0.63 17.84 -0.98
CA LEU A 150 0.81 16.61 -0.20
C LEU A 150 1.81 16.79 0.94
N GLU A 151 2.96 17.43 0.68
CA GLU A 151 3.96 17.74 1.71
C GLU A 151 3.39 18.67 2.80
N SER A 152 2.60 19.66 2.40
CA SER A 152 1.92 20.59 3.32
C SER A 152 0.88 19.87 4.19
N LEU A 153 0.05 19.00 3.61
CA LEU A 153 -0.91 18.18 4.35
C LEU A 153 -0.21 17.24 5.33
N ALA A 154 0.87 16.58 4.91
CA ALA A 154 1.65 15.68 5.76
C ALA A 154 2.25 16.43 6.95
N TRP A 155 2.77 17.64 6.71
CA TRP A 155 3.27 18.50 7.78
C TRP A 155 2.16 18.91 8.76
N ARG A 156 0.98 19.28 8.27
CA ARG A 156 -0.16 19.64 9.12
C ARG A 156 -0.60 18.49 10.03
N VAL A 157 -0.58 17.26 9.51
CA VAL A 157 -0.88 16.05 10.30
C VAL A 157 0.11 15.90 11.45
N ALA A 158 1.42 15.93 11.17
CA ALA A 158 2.44 15.84 12.22
C ALA A 158 2.36 16.99 13.26
N ASP A 159 2.00 18.20 12.82
CA ASP A 159 1.91 19.36 13.72
C ASP A 159 0.66 19.32 14.63
N ALA A 160 -0.41 18.62 14.22
CA ALA A 160 -1.72 18.64 14.89
C ALA A 160 -1.70 18.14 16.34
N ALA A 161 -0.93 17.10 16.64
CA ALA A 161 -0.78 16.57 18.01
C ALA A 161 0.29 17.33 18.82
N GLY A 162 0.89 18.38 18.26
CA GLY A 162 2.03 19.05 18.86
C GLY A 162 3.32 18.23 18.74
N GLY A 163 3.42 17.25 17.83
CA GLY A 163 4.63 16.43 17.63
C GLY A 163 5.90 17.23 17.30
N LEU A 164 5.74 18.49 16.88
CA LEU A 164 6.84 19.43 16.62
C LEU A 164 7.10 20.46 17.76
N PHE A 165 6.16 20.69 18.68
CA PHE A 165 6.26 21.76 19.72
C PHE A 165 5.67 21.41 21.11
N GLY A 166 5.23 20.17 21.32
CA GLY A 166 4.50 19.66 22.49
C GLY A 166 5.31 18.66 23.32
N LEU A 167 6.30 19.17 24.04
CA LEU A 167 6.81 18.65 25.33
C LEU A 167 7.40 17.22 25.50
N PHE A 168 7.54 16.34 24.49
CA PHE A 168 8.26 15.06 24.70
C PHE A 168 9.16 14.59 23.55
N GLY A 169 10.43 14.30 23.88
CA GLY A 169 11.44 13.76 22.95
C GLY A 169 11.25 12.30 22.55
N ARG A 170 12.05 11.87 21.55
CA ARG A 170 12.00 10.63 20.73
C ARG A 170 10.88 10.56 19.69
N VAL A 171 9.68 11.04 20.01
CA VAL A 171 8.51 11.03 19.10
C VAL A 171 8.72 11.96 17.90
N GLU A 172 9.28 13.16 18.13
CA GLU A 172 9.66 14.14 17.08
C GLU A 172 10.56 13.55 15.97
N GLY A 173 11.39 12.55 16.29
CA GLY A 173 12.32 11.96 15.33
C GLY A 173 11.65 11.03 14.31
N ALA A 174 10.57 10.35 14.71
CA ALA A 174 9.91 9.37 13.86
C ALA A 174 9.05 10.04 12.78
N GLU A 175 8.20 10.99 13.17
CA GLU A 175 7.36 11.77 12.24
C GLU A 175 8.21 12.61 11.29
N LYS A 176 9.24 13.29 11.81
CA LYS A 176 10.19 14.04 10.98
C LYS A 176 10.94 13.13 10.03
N GLY A 177 11.30 11.92 10.47
CA GLY A 177 11.89 10.89 9.61
C GLY A 177 10.94 10.46 8.49
N ALA A 178 9.66 10.23 8.80
CA ALA A 178 8.64 9.89 7.81
C ALA A 178 8.43 11.02 6.79
N LEU A 179 8.33 12.28 7.24
CA LEU A 179 8.22 13.45 6.36
C LEU A 179 9.44 13.59 5.44
N GLN A 180 10.64 13.37 5.97
CA GLN A 180 11.87 13.40 5.19
C GLN A 180 11.92 12.28 4.16
N ASP A 181 11.52 11.06 4.52
CA ASP A 181 11.46 9.92 3.59
C ASP A 181 10.46 10.17 2.46
N ILE A 182 9.25 10.64 2.79
CA ILE A 182 8.21 11.00 1.81
C ILE A 182 8.75 12.06 0.85
N SER A 183 9.27 13.19 1.37
CA SER A 183 9.79 14.26 0.52
C SER A 183 10.97 13.79 -0.36
N ALA A 184 11.87 12.98 0.19
CA ALA A 184 13.01 12.43 -0.55
C ALA A 184 12.54 11.51 -1.68
N ARG A 185 11.58 10.63 -1.43
CA ARG A 185 11.02 9.70 -2.43
C ARG A 185 10.25 10.44 -3.51
N LEU A 186 9.42 11.43 -3.16
CA LEU A 186 8.70 12.27 -4.13
C LEU A 186 9.64 13.13 -4.97
N SER A 187 10.82 13.48 -4.46
CA SER A 187 11.85 14.24 -5.19
C SER A 187 12.76 13.38 -6.06
N ALA A 188 12.84 12.08 -5.80
CA ALA A 188 13.69 11.17 -6.55
C ALA A 188 13.18 11.03 -7.99
N ARG A 189 14.05 11.38 -8.96
CA ARG A 189 13.78 11.26 -10.40
C ARG A 189 13.20 9.87 -10.70
N SER A 190 12.06 9.80 -11.38
CA SER A 190 11.40 8.55 -11.75
C SER A 190 12.35 7.71 -12.62
N GLY A 191 12.97 6.70 -12.01
CA GLY A 191 13.63 5.60 -12.69
C GLY A 191 12.77 4.36 -12.46
N LYS A 192 12.76 3.44 -13.42
CA LYS A 192 12.04 2.16 -13.30
C LYS A 192 12.34 1.54 -11.93
N VAL A 193 11.29 1.07 -11.26
CA VAL A 193 11.21 0.85 -9.80
C VAL A 193 12.20 -0.21 -9.25
N LEU A 194 12.96 -0.94 -10.07
CA LEU A 194 13.85 -2.01 -9.58
C LEU A 194 15.30 -1.97 -10.11
N ASP A 195 16.02 -0.88 -9.80
CA ASP A 195 17.49 -0.94 -9.66
C ASP A 195 17.92 -1.19 -8.19
N ARG A 196 16.99 -1.55 -7.30
CA ARG A 196 17.25 -1.76 -5.86
C ARG A 196 16.60 -3.02 -5.27
N LEU A 197 16.66 -4.15 -5.97
CA LEU A 197 16.60 -5.50 -5.40
C LEU A 197 17.68 -6.36 -6.05
#